data_AF-A0A3D4UNP5-F1
#
_entry.id   AF-A0A3D4UNP5-F1
#
_cell.length_a   1.000
_cell.length_b   1.000
_cell.length_c   1.000
_cell.angle_alpha   90.00
_cell.angle_beta   90.00
_cell.angle_gamma   90.00
#
_symmetry.space_group_name_H-M   'P 1'
#
loop_
_entity.id
_entity.type
_entity.pdbx_description
1 polymer ?
#
loop_
_entity_poly.entity_id
_entity_poly.type
_entity_poly.pdbx_seq_one_letter_code
_entity_poly.pdbx_strand_id
1 'polypeptide(L)'
;MALILAGCGNPVGSPKVESEIQHTAVAPGERVLDGRFDDWAESEHAHADGRWVWLRFEPQTRPTQAIQAAPYSTRVRIDADMKATTGRSMEMPRGGDEAMHEQPQGVDVLIAFSPINELGELGIGTGVERYDADGSGEEIGHAAMGVACLPTYASEQYELRLDRLGPGSDVLPASGQIGVIVDQVDAKGTTLWSERFVVELPERDSEQGVLDAALPERAADGVRVMSANVLFSSPLKTPEPFKRVLDATKPDVILYQEWFRSERAQVEGWLKQYAGDAWELHFPDEGSGVAIATRHPILARYDEVLPPSGEGRPARACAALIETDAGELLAISVHLKCCGS
;
A
#
# COMPACT_ATOMS: atom_id res chain seq x y z
N MET A 1 0.49 15.03 7.51
CA MET A 1 -0.33 13.84 7.19
C MET A 1 -1.21 14.17 6.00
N ALA A 2 -0.96 13.59 4.83
CA ALA A 2 -1.82 13.72 3.67
C ALA A 2 -2.88 12.61 3.71
N LEU A 3 -4.14 13.01 3.89
CA LEU A 3 -5.30 12.12 3.70
C LEU A 3 -5.56 12.09 2.19
N ILE A 4 -5.15 11.02 1.51
CA ILE A 4 -5.43 10.86 0.07
C ILE A 4 -6.87 10.36 -0.07
N LEU A 5 -7.79 11.27 -0.35
CA LEU A 5 -9.12 10.96 -0.85
C LEU A 5 -9.01 10.52 -2.32
N ALA A 6 -9.35 9.27 -2.60
CA ALA A 6 -9.58 8.81 -3.96
C ALA A 6 -10.87 9.47 -4.49
N GLY A 7 -10.73 10.60 -5.19
CA GLY A 7 -11.84 11.29 -5.84
C GLY A 7 -12.10 10.73 -7.24
N CYS A 8 -13.24 10.08 -7.43
CA CYS A 8 -13.82 9.89 -8.76
C CYS A 8 -14.27 11.25 -9.33
N GLY A 9 -14.13 11.42 -10.66
CA GLY A 9 -14.29 12.69 -11.36
C GLY A 9 -15.57 13.48 -11.07
N ASN A 10 -15.43 14.81 -11.10
CA ASN A 10 -16.53 15.75 -10.93
C ASN A 10 -17.64 15.53 -11.99
N PRO A 11 -18.91 15.35 -11.59
CA PRO A 11 -20.02 15.61 -12.51
C PRO A 11 -20.08 17.12 -12.79
N VAL A 12 -20.24 17.44 -14.07
CA VAL A 12 -20.36 18.81 -14.58
C VAL A 12 -21.51 19.55 -13.87
N GLY A 13 -21.23 20.68 -13.22
CA GLY A 13 -22.25 21.68 -12.86
C GLY A 13 -22.38 22.12 -11.39
N SER A 14 -21.49 21.72 -10.47
CA SER A 14 -21.56 22.20 -9.07
C SER A 14 -20.73 23.47 -8.86
N PRO A 15 -21.21 24.49 -8.12
CA PRO A 15 -20.42 25.67 -7.79
C PRO A 15 -19.20 25.27 -6.95
N LYS A 16 -18.02 25.75 -7.36
CA LYS A 16 -16.75 25.54 -6.64
C LYS A 16 -16.83 26.20 -5.26
N VAL A 17 -16.90 25.39 -4.22
CA VAL A 17 -16.51 25.82 -2.88
C VAL A 17 -15.00 25.60 -2.80
N GLU A 18 -14.23 26.67 -2.99
CA GLU A 18 -12.79 26.65 -2.74
C GLU A 18 -12.58 26.58 -1.23
N SER A 19 -12.51 25.36 -0.68
CA SER A 19 -11.92 25.16 0.63
C SER A 19 -10.40 25.16 0.45
N GLU A 20 -9.73 26.24 0.86
CA GLU A 20 -8.28 26.27 1.03
C GLU A 20 -7.91 25.27 2.12
N ILE A 21 -7.60 24.04 1.71
CA ILE A 21 -6.85 23.13 2.57
C ILE A 21 -5.45 23.75 2.68
N GLN A 22 -5.17 24.38 3.81
CA GLN A 22 -3.82 24.83 4.13
C GLN A 22 -2.92 23.62 4.28
N HIS A 23 -2.25 23.25 3.19
CA HIS A 23 -1.18 22.30 3.21
C HIS A 23 0.00 22.93 3.97
N THR A 24 0.41 22.30 5.07
CA THR A 24 1.75 22.55 5.62
C THR A 24 2.75 22.32 4.49
N ALA A 25 3.38 23.39 4.03
CA ALA A 25 4.45 23.32 3.05
C ALA A 25 5.51 22.35 3.57
N VAL A 26 5.73 21.27 2.81
CA VAL A 26 6.88 20.38 3.03
C VAL A 26 8.13 21.26 2.90
N ALA A 27 9.05 21.14 3.86
CA ALA A 27 10.26 21.94 3.82
C ALA A 27 11.03 21.62 2.52
N PRO A 28 11.69 22.61 1.88
CA PRO A 28 12.50 22.34 0.70
C PRO A 28 13.54 21.24 1.00
N GLY A 29 13.43 20.10 0.32
CA GLY A 29 14.33 18.95 0.46
C GLY A 29 13.77 17.73 1.19
N GLU A 30 12.56 17.79 1.77
CA GLU A 30 11.91 16.62 2.37
C GLU A 30 11.08 15.89 1.30
N ARG A 31 11.45 14.63 0.99
CA ARG A 31 10.68 13.77 0.07
C ARG A 31 9.55 13.08 0.80
N VAL A 32 8.37 13.08 0.18
CA VAL A 32 7.18 12.44 0.75
C VAL A 32 6.62 11.47 -0.28
N LEU A 33 6.41 10.23 0.15
CA LEU A 33 5.69 9.24 -0.67
C LEU A 33 4.19 9.59 -0.64
N ASP A 34 3.68 10.23 -1.68
CA ASP A 34 2.29 10.68 -1.80
C ASP A 34 1.62 10.44 -3.17
N GLY A 35 2.34 9.82 -4.11
CA GLY A 35 1.92 9.54 -5.48
C GLY A 35 1.96 10.76 -6.40
N ARG A 36 2.56 11.87 -5.97
CA ARG A 36 2.89 13.03 -6.79
C ARG A 36 4.37 12.98 -7.12
N PHE A 37 4.74 13.66 -8.20
CA PHE A 37 6.10 13.62 -8.73
C PHE A 37 6.73 15.01 -8.85
N ASP A 38 6.09 16.02 -8.26
CA ASP A 38 6.51 17.43 -8.35
C ASP A 38 7.81 17.70 -7.58
N ASP A 39 8.15 16.85 -6.61
CA ASP A 39 9.38 16.87 -5.83
C ASP A 39 10.55 16.11 -6.48
N TRP A 40 10.30 15.42 -7.60
CA TRP A 40 11.33 14.75 -8.39
C TRP A 40 11.89 15.67 -9.47
N ALA A 41 13.21 15.75 -9.59
CA ALA A 41 13.80 16.33 -10.79
C ALA A 41 13.51 15.42 -12.00
N GLU A 42 13.37 16.00 -13.19
CA GLU A 42 12.98 15.26 -14.41
C GLU A 42 13.93 14.09 -14.73
N SER A 43 15.23 14.24 -14.43
CA SER A 43 16.26 13.22 -14.64
C SER A 43 16.55 12.35 -13.41
N GLU A 44 15.79 12.50 -12.33
CA GLU A 44 16.02 11.77 -11.09
C GLU A 44 15.11 10.55 -11.00
N HIS A 45 15.74 9.37 -10.91
CA HIS A 45 15.07 8.07 -10.83
C HIS A 45 15.30 7.38 -9.48
N ALA A 46 16.28 7.85 -8.71
CA ALA A 46 16.56 7.33 -7.39
C ALA A 46 17.22 8.37 -6.50
N HIS A 47 16.94 8.27 -5.21
CA HIS A 47 17.52 9.10 -4.17
C HIS A 47 17.63 8.29 -2.88
N ALA A 48 18.56 8.64 -2.01
CA ALA A 48 18.60 8.08 -0.66
C ALA A 48 19.07 9.12 0.36
N ASP A 49 18.57 8.98 1.58
CA ASP A 49 19.04 9.69 2.76
C ASP A 49 19.45 8.67 3.85
N GLY A 50 19.73 9.13 5.07
CA GLY A 50 20.15 8.28 6.18
C GLY A 50 19.17 7.15 6.53
N ARG A 51 17.89 7.28 6.18
CA ARG A 51 16.83 6.33 6.55
C ARG A 51 16.16 5.66 5.36
N TRP A 52 16.01 6.33 4.24
CA TRP A 52 15.16 5.88 3.15
C TRP A 52 15.93 5.76 1.84
N VAL A 53 15.52 4.81 1.01
CA VAL A 53 15.82 4.78 -0.42
C VAL A 53 14.52 5.00 -1.17
N TRP A 54 14.51 5.96 -2.08
CA TRP A 54 13.38 6.25 -2.96
C TRP A 54 13.76 5.93 -4.40
N LEU A 55 12.83 5.31 -5.11
CA LEU A 55 12.93 5.01 -6.53
C LEU A 55 11.72 5.62 -7.24
N ARG A 56 11.93 6.16 -8.43
CA ARG A 56 10.89 6.54 -9.39
C ARG A 56 11.13 5.76 -10.67
N PHE A 57 10.06 5.23 -11.24
CA PHE A 57 10.13 4.48 -12.49
C PHE A 57 8.86 4.61 -13.32
N GLU A 58 9.00 4.49 -14.63
CA GLU A 58 7.93 4.76 -15.60
C GLU A 58 7.78 3.61 -16.60
N PRO A 59 7.03 2.56 -16.24
CA PRO A 59 6.90 1.41 -17.10
C PRO A 59 6.25 1.75 -18.45
N GLN A 60 6.83 1.23 -19.53
CA GLN A 60 6.36 1.49 -20.90
C GLN A 60 5.34 0.46 -21.40
N THR A 61 5.04 -0.57 -20.60
CA THR A 61 4.01 -1.55 -20.95
C THR A 61 2.64 -0.88 -20.99
N ARG A 62 1.82 -1.25 -21.99
CA ARG A 62 0.48 -0.71 -22.19
C ARG A 62 -0.55 -1.84 -22.38
N PRO A 63 -1.81 -1.65 -21.95
CA PRO A 63 -2.33 -0.49 -21.21
C PRO A 63 -1.77 -0.40 -19.78
N THR A 64 -1.87 0.78 -19.16
CA THR A 64 -1.50 0.94 -17.74
C THR A 64 -2.41 0.11 -16.86
N GLN A 65 -1.82 -0.58 -15.89
CA GLN A 65 -2.51 -1.43 -14.93
C GLN A 65 -1.88 -1.24 -13.55
N ALA A 66 -2.63 -1.52 -12.49
CA ALA A 66 -2.04 -1.50 -11.17
C ALA A 66 -0.99 -2.61 -11.07
N ILE A 67 0.25 -2.26 -10.76
CA ILE A 67 1.40 -3.17 -10.78
C ILE A 67 1.26 -4.38 -9.84
N GLN A 68 0.40 -4.28 -8.82
CA GLN A 68 0.10 -5.35 -7.85
C GLN A 68 -0.91 -6.38 -8.37
N ALA A 69 -1.55 -6.15 -9.51
CA ALA A 69 -2.52 -7.06 -10.10
C ALA A 69 -2.42 -7.11 -11.63
N ALA A 70 -1.23 -6.81 -12.17
CA ALA A 70 -0.98 -6.78 -13.60
C ALA A 70 -0.74 -8.20 -14.15
N PRO A 71 -0.99 -8.46 -15.45
CA PRO A 71 -0.67 -9.72 -16.13
C PRO A 71 0.84 -9.86 -16.44
N TYR A 72 1.67 -9.18 -15.66
CA TYR A 72 3.12 -9.23 -15.65
C TYR A 72 3.60 -8.84 -14.26
N SER A 73 4.78 -9.30 -13.86
CA SER A 73 5.39 -8.88 -12.60
C SER A 73 6.25 -7.65 -12.84
N THR A 74 6.06 -6.60 -12.03
CA THR A 74 7.02 -5.50 -11.93
C THR A 74 7.97 -5.81 -10.79
N ARG A 75 9.27 -5.89 -11.07
CA ARG A 75 10.27 -6.29 -10.09
C ARG A 75 11.29 -5.20 -9.87
N VAL A 76 11.71 -5.01 -8.63
CA VAL A 76 12.87 -4.23 -8.25
C VAL A 76 13.92 -5.20 -7.73
N ARG A 77 15.03 -5.30 -8.47
CA ARG A 77 16.18 -6.14 -8.17
C ARG A 77 17.30 -5.27 -7.61
N ILE A 78 17.76 -5.56 -6.41
CA ILE A 78 18.81 -4.79 -5.74
C ILE A 78 20.04 -5.69 -5.57
N ASP A 79 21.16 -5.25 -6.12
CA ASP A 79 22.51 -5.73 -5.85
C ASP A 79 23.12 -4.78 -4.82
N ALA A 80 23.11 -5.20 -3.56
CA ALA A 80 23.42 -4.38 -2.40
C ALA A 80 24.93 -4.26 -2.17
N ASP A 81 25.72 -5.23 -2.62
CA ASP A 81 27.18 -5.24 -2.47
C ASP A 81 27.96 -4.98 -3.77
N MET A 82 27.24 -4.74 -4.88
CA MET A 82 27.75 -4.45 -6.22
C MET A 82 28.59 -5.60 -6.78
N LYS A 83 28.26 -6.85 -6.44
CA LYS A 83 28.97 -8.04 -6.93
C LYS A 83 28.03 -9.03 -7.60
N ALA A 84 28.26 -9.25 -8.88
CA ALA A 84 27.58 -10.25 -9.71
C ALA A 84 27.68 -11.70 -9.21
N THR A 85 28.56 -12.00 -8.24
CA THR A 85 28.86 -13.35 -7.75
C THR A 85 28.18 -13.70 -6.42
N THR A 86 27.53 -12.75 -5.77
CA THR A 86 26.81 -12.92 -4.50
C THR A 86 25.31 -12.73 -4.73
N GLY A 87 24.49 -13.17 -3.78
CA GLY A 87 23.04 -13.15 -3.95
C GLY A 87 22.55 -14.13 -5.02
N ARG A 88 21.31 -13.94 -5.46
CA ARG A 88 20.72 -14.73 -6.54
C ARG A 88 21.19 -14.21 -7.88
N SER A 89 21.89 -15.06 -8.63
CA SER A 89 22.24 -14.76 -10.02
C SER A 89 20.98 -14.67 -10.88
N MET A 90 20.72 -13.49 -11.45
CA MET A 90 19.61 -13.26 -12.36
C MET A 90 20.10 -12.72 -13.69
N GLU A 91 19.62 -13.29 -14.80
CA GLU A 91 19.94 -12.79 -16.14
C GLU A 91 19.57 -11.32 -16.29
N MET A 92 20.43 -10.56 -16.97
CA MET A 92 20.15 -9.19 -17.33
C MET A 92 18.90 -9.13 -18.22
N PRO A 93 17.99 -8.16 -18.02
CA PRO A 93 16.84 -7.99 -18.88
C PRO A 93 17.27 -7.84 -20.35
N ARG A 94 16.64 -8.58 -21.27
CA ARG A 94 17.01 -8.54 -22.69
C ARG A 94 16.31 -7.37 -23.37
N GLY A 95 17.04 -6.30 -23.67
CA GLY A 95 16.56 -5.16 -24.44
C GLY A 95 17.72 -4.32 -25.00
N GLY A 96 17.77 -4.16 -26.33
CA GLY A 96 18.84 -3.45 -27.05
C GLY A 96 19.91 -4.39 -27.65
N ASP A 97 20.53 -3.97 -28.77
CA ASP A 97 21.49 -4.75 -29.57
C ASP A 97 22.80 -5.15 -28.84
N GLU A 98 22.98 -4.72 -27.57
CA GLU A 98 24.22 -4.95 -26.79
C GLU A 98 24.08 -6.04 -25.69
N ALA A 99 22.91 -6.66 -25.52
CA ALA A 99 22.60 -7.57 -24.41
C ALA A 99 23.38 -8.92 -24.39
N MET A 100 24.29 -9.17 -25.34
CA MET A 100 24.97 -10.47 -25.48
C MET A 100 26.23 -10.64 -24.60
N HIS A 101 26.65 -9.59 -23.87
CA HIS A 101 27.92 -9.58 -23.14
C HIS A 101 27.86 -9.14 -21.67
N GLU A 102 26.68 -8.91 -21.12
CA GLU A 102 26.55 -8.48 -19.72
C GLU A 102 26.53 -9.68 -18.76
N GLN A 103 27.30 -9.58 -17.68
CA GLN A 103 27.26 -10.55 -16.58
C GLN A 103 25.90 -10.48 -15.87
N PRO A 104 25.37 -11.61 -15.34
CA PRO A 104 24.15 -11.59 -14.55
C PRO A 104 24.28 -10.67 -13.34
N GLN A 105 23.17 -10.15 -12.84
CA GLN A 105 23.12 -9.38 -11.60
C GLN A 105 23.16 -10.34 -10.41
N GLY A 106 23.96 -10.01 -9.38
CA GLY A 106 23.93 -10.67 -8.08
C GLY A 106 22.86 -10.01 -7.21
N VAL A 107 21.65 -10.55 -7.20
CA VAL A 107 20.51 -9.90 -6.55
C VAL A 107 20.46 -10.32 -5.09
N ASP A 108 20.60 -9.35 -4.17
CA ASP A 108 20.47 -9.57 -2.73
C ASP A 108 19.03 -9.32 -2.23
N VAL A 109 18.27 -8.48 -2.94
CA VAL A 109 16.84 -8.25 -2.64
C VAL A 109 16.02 -8.22 -3.93
N LEU A 110 14.94 -8.99 -3.96
CA LEU A 110 13.93 -8.96 -5.00
C LEU A 110 12.59 -8.52 -4.42
N ILE A 111 12.10 -7.37 -4.86
CA ILE A 111 10.73 -6.93 -4.58
C ILE A 111 9.91 -7.20 -5.84
N ALA A 112 8.82 -7.94 -5.72
CA ALA A 112 7.97 -8.28 -6.86
C ALA A 112 6.53 -7.84 -6.60
N PHE A 113 6.02 -6.97 -7.46
CA PHE A 113 4.60 -6.68 -7.59
C PHE A 113 3.99 -7.69 -8.58
N SER A 114 2.83 -8.24 -8.24
CA SER A 114 2.28 -9.42 -8.91
C SER A 114 3.29 -10.58 -8.96
N PRO A 115 3.77 -11.08 -7.80
CA PRO A 115 4.80 -12.11 -7.74
C PRO A 115 4.31 -13.43 -8.36
N ILE A 116 5.21 -14.20 -8.97
CA ILE A 116 4.89 -15.55 -9.44
C ILE A 116 4.67 -16.46 -8.22
N ASN A 117 3.53 -17.13 -8.16
CA ASN A 117 3.18 -18.06 -7.08
C ASN A 117 3.84 -19.44 -7.30
N GLU A 118 3.67 -20.35 -6.33
CA GLU A 118 4.21 -21.72 -6.38
C GLU A 118 3.73 -22.54 -7.59
N LEU A 119 2.62 -22.16 -8.22
CA LEU A 119 2.06 -22.80 -9.42
C LEU A 119 2.66 -22.23 -10.72
N GLY A 120 3.55 -21.24 -10.64
CA GLY A 120 4.12 -20.56 -11.80
C GLY A 120 3.18 -19.51 -12.41
N GLU A 121 2.12 -19.12 -11.71
CA GLU A 121 1.14 -18.13 -12.16
C GLU A 121 1.40 -16.78 -11.50
N LEU A 122 1.03 -15.69 -12.19
CA LEU A 122 1.12 -14.36 -11.60
C LEU A 122 0.10 -14.19 -10.48
N GLY A 123 0.60 -13.83 -9.30
CA GLY A 123 -0.17 -13.53 -8.11
C GLY A 123 -0.63 -12.07 -8.05
N ILE A 124 -1.30 -11.75 -6.94
CA ILE A 124 -1.74 -10.40 -6.60
C ILE A 124 -1.01 -9.98 -5.33
N GLY A 125 -0.54 -8.73 -5.30
CA GLY A 125 0.09 -8.11 -4.15
C GLY A 125 1.58 -7.85 -4.36
N THR A 126 2.32 -7.87 -3.25
CA THR A 126 3.75 -7.57 -3.19
C THR A 126 4.45 -8.66 -2.39
N GLY A 127 5.46 -9.28 -3.00
CA GLY A 127 6.40 -10.19 -2.33
C GLY A 127 7.78 -9.54 -2.21
N VAL A 128 8.52 -9.92 -1.17
CA VAL A 128 9.93 -9.54 -0.99
C VAL A 128 10.72 -10.78 -0.63
N GLU A 129 11.76 -11.06 -1.41
CA GLU A 129 12.71 -12.13 -1.14
C GLU A 129 14.09 -11.51 -0.91
N ARG A 130 14.77 -11.98 0.12
CA ARG A 130 16.16 -11.65 0.41
C ARG A 130 17.04 -12.84 0.08
N TYR A 131 18.24 -12.58 -0.42
CA TYR A 131 19.20 -13.61 -0.74
C TYR A 131 20.49 -13.44 0.06
N ASP A 132 21.01 -14.55 0.56
CA ASP A 132 22.34 -14.63 1.13
C ASP A 132 23.42 -14.66 0.03
N ALA A 133 24.68 -14.50 0.43
CA ALA A 133 25.83 -14.50 -0.49
C ALA A 133 25.95 -15.77 -1.35
N ASP A 134 25.36 -16.90 -0.93
CA ASP A 134 25.33 -18.15 -1.68
C ASP A 134 24.12 -18.30 -2.62
N GLY A 135 23.23 -17.31 -2.63
CA GLY A 135 22.00 -17.27 -3.42
C GLY A 135 20.81 -17.99 -2.78
N SER A 136 20.93 -18.49 -1.55
CA SER A 136 19.78 -19.01 -0.80
C SER A 136 18.81 -17.87 -0.45
N GLY A 137 17.50 -18.11 -0.63
CA GLY A 137 16.46 -17.10 -0.51
C GLY A 137 15.54 -17.28 0.70
N GLU A 138 15.14 -16.19 1.32
CA GLU A 138 14.11 -16.12 2.36
C GLU A 138 13.04 -15.09 1.98
N GLU A 139 11.77 -15.50 2.01
CA GLU A 139 10.65 -14.57 1.87
C GLU A 139 10.48 -13.78 3.18
N ILE A 140 10.45 -12.46 3.06
CA ILE A 140 10.14 -11.56 4.17
C ILE A 140 8.90 -10.74 3.87
N GLY A 141 8.17 -10.35 4.91
CA GLY A 141 7.05 -9.43 4.74
C GLY A 141 7.52 -8.07 4.22
N HIS A 142 6.88 -7.53 3.19
CA HIS A 142 7.26 -6.25 2.58
C HIS A 142 7.36 -5.08 3.59
N ALA A 143 6.57 -5.13 4.67
CA ALA A 143 6.62 -4.17 5.76
C ALA A 143 7.94 -4.21 6.57
N ALA A 144 8.66 -5.33 6.59
CA ALA A 144 9.95 -5.46 7.29
C ALA A 144 11.05 -4.61 6.65
N MET A 145 10.95 -4.31 5.35
CA MET A 145 11.81 -3.37 4.64
C MET A 145 11.13 -2.01 4.40
N GLY A 146 9.97 -1.76 5.03
CA GLY A 146 9.21 -0.53 4.84
C GLY A 146 8.80 -0.26 3.39
N VAL A 147 8.67 -1.32 2.58
CA VAL A 147 8.30 -1.20 1.15
C VAL A 147 6.92 -0.57 1.06
N ALA A 148 6.87 0.59 0.44
CA ALA A 148 5.65 1.28 0.07
C ALA A 148 5.80 1.83 -1.34
N CYS A 149 4.76 1.69 -2.16
CA CYS A 149 4.76 2.13 -3.55
C CYS A 149 3.47 2.87 -3.84
N LEU A 150 3.58 4.04 -4.49
CA LEU A 150 2.45 4.85 -4.91
C LEU A 150 2.60 5.24 -6.40
N PRO A 151 1.48 5.50 -7.10
CA PRO A 151 0.11 5.24 -6.65
C PRO A 151 -0.22 3.74 -6.62
N THR A 152 -1.24 3.34 -5.86
CA THR A 152 -1.69 1.93 -5.77
C THR A 152 -2.68 1.54 -6.88
N TYR A 153 -2.86 2.39 -7.88
CA TYR A 153 -3.77 2.17 -9.01
C TYR A 153 -3.01 2.19 -10.35
N ALA A 154 -3.72 2.03 -11.46
CA ALA A 154 -3.12 2.10 -12.79
C ALA A 154 -2.52 3.49 -13.07
N SER A 155 -1.21 3.55 -13.24
CA SER A 155 -0.45 4.77 -13.48
C SER A 155 0.67 4.50 -14.48
N GLU A 156 1.15 5.56 -15.12
CA GLU A 156 2.34 5.51 -15.98
C GLU A 156 3.64 5.68 -15.17
N GLN A 157 3.53 6.25 -13.98
CA GLN A 157 4.65 6.58 -13.11
C GLN A 157 4.38 6.04 -11.71
N TYR A 158 5.44 5.54 -11.09
CA TYR A 158 5.42 5.02 -9.73
C TYR A 158 6.61 5.55 -8.95
N GLU A 159 6.40 5.77 -7.67
CA GLU A 159 7.44 5.95 -6.68
C GLU A 159 7.39 4.84 -5.64
N LEU A 160 8.56 4.43 -5.18
CA LEU A 160 8.75 3.37 -4.21
C LEU A 160 9.73 3.83 -3.13
N ARG A 161 9.46 3.47 -1.88
CA ARG A 161 10.32 3.77 -0.73
C ARG A 161 10.70 2.50 0.03
N LEU A 162 11.94 2.41 0.50
CA LEU A 162 12.51 1.36 1.35
C LEU A 162 13.08 1.95 2.64
N ASP A 163 12.81 1.33 3.80
CA ASP A 163 13.40 1.70 5.10
C ASP A 163 14.76 1.03 5.28
N ARG A 164 15.86 1.78 5.32
CA ARG A 164 17.23 1.29 5.58
C ARG A 164 17.43 0.84 7.03
N LEU A 165 16.50 1.17 7.92
CA LEU A 165 16.48 0.81 9.34
C LEU A 165 15.44 -0.26 9.67
N GLY A 166 14.69 -0.71 8.66
CA GLY A 166 13.73 -1.80 8.82
C GLY A 166 14.43 -3.10 9.24
N PRO A 167 13.76 -3.98 10.01
CA PRO A 167 14.34 -5.25 10.45
C PRO A 167 14.74 -6.18 9.29
N GLY A 168 14.23 -5.96 8.07
CA GLY A 168 14.61 -6.71 6.88
C GLY A 168 15.71 -6.05 6.04
N SER A 169 16.32 -4.94 6.49
CA SER A 169 17.17 -4.08 5.66
C SER A 169 18.66 -4.11 6.03
N ASP A 170 19.08 -5.08 6.82
CA ASP A 170 20.48 -5.36 7.17
C ASP A 170 21.33 -5.77 5.96
N VAL A 171 20.69 -6.27 4.88
CA VAL A 171 21.34 -6.56 3.60
C VAL A 171 21.81 -5.31 2.85
N LEU A 172 21.15 -4.16 3.05
CA LEU A 172 21.60 -2.91 2.44
C LEU A 172 22.88 -2.44 3.14
N PRO A 173 23.82 -1.76 2.46
CA PRO A 173 25.03 -1.27 3.12
C PRO A 173 24.75 0.02 3.93
N ALA A 174 25.60 0.29 4.92
CA ALA A 174 25.50 1.48 5.76
C ALA A 174 25.79 2.77 4.98
N SER A 175 26.58 2.70 3.91
CA SER A 175 26.87 3.80 2.97
C SER A 175 27.50 3.21 1.71
N GLY A 176 27.59 3.98 0.62
CA GLY A 176 28.24 3.56 -0.62
C GLY A 176 27.26 3.55 -1.78
N GLN A 177 27.26 2.47 -2.57
CA GLN A 177 26.41 2.35 -3.76
C GLN A 177 25.66 1.02 -3.74
N ILE A 178 24.47 1.02 -4.33
CA ILE A 178 23.73 -0.19 -4.68
C ILE A 178 23.31 -0.14 -6.15
N GLY A 179 23.25 -1.31 -6.78
CA GLY A 179 22.81 -1.47 -8.16
C GLY A 179 21.34 -1.85 -8.18
N VAL A 180 20.52 -1.10 -8.91
CA VAL A 180 19.09 -1.36 -9.00
C VAL A 180 18.67 -1.58 -10.45
N ILE A 181 17.90 -2.64 -10.68
CA ILE A 181 17.19 -2.88 -11.92
C ILE A 181 15.70 -2.94 -11.60
N VAL A 182 14.92 -2.09 -12.26
CA VAL A 182 13.47 -2.22 -12.28
C VAL A 182 13.09 -2.85 -13.61
N ASP A 183 12.32 -3.93 -13.59
CA ASP A 183 11.86 -4.55 -14.83
C ASP A 183 10.41 -5.03 -14.77
N GLN A 184 9.86 -5.26 -15.95
CA GLN A 184 8.59 -5.94 -16.13
C GLN A 184 8.81 -7.23 -16.89
N VAL A 185 8.29 -8.34 -16.34
CA VAL A 185 8.34 -9.66 -16.96
C VAL A 185 6.98 -10.32 -17.04
N ASP A 186 6.72 -11.03 -18.12
CA ASP A 186 5.55 -11.89 -18.22
C ASP A 186 5.71 -13.16 -17.34
N ALA A 187 4.65 -13.96 -17.26
CA ALA A 187 4.66 -15.23 -16.50
C ALA A 187 5.72 -16.25 -16.98
N LYS A 188 6.27 -16.07 -18.19
CA LYS A 188 7.34 -16.93 -18.75
C LYS A 188 8.73 -16.38 -18.48
N GLY A 189 8.84 -15.23 -17.82
CA GLY A 189 10.11 -14.55 -17.56
C GLY A 189 10.62 -13.70 -18.73
N THR A 190 9.82 -13.46 -19.77
CA THR A 190 10.20 -12.58 -20.88
C THR A 190 10.22 -11.14 -20.41
N THR A 191 11.35 -10.44 -20.56
CA THR A 191 11.44 -8.99 -20.31
C THR A 191 10.54 -8.24 -21.28
N LEU A 192 9.62 -7.44 -20.72
CA LEU A 192 8.75 -6.52 -21.44
C LEU A 192 9.34 -5.10 -21.46
N TRP A 193 9.96 -4.71 -20.35
CA TRP A 193 10.58 -3.41 -20.14
C TRP A 193 11.57 -3.49 -19.00
N SER A 194 12.59 -2.63 -19.00
CA SER A 194 13.52 -2.51 -17.87
C SER A 194 14.21 -1.16 -17.85
N GLU A 195 14.64 -0.76 -16.66
CA GLU A 195 15.44 0.42 -16.38
C GLU A 195 16.49 0.07 -15.32
N ARG A 196 17.65 0.71 -15.39
CA ARG A 196 18.78 0.46 -14.48
C ARG A 196 19.34 1.77 -13.98
N PHE A 197 19.67 1.80 -12.70
CA PHE A 197 20.37 2.92 -12.08
C PHE A 197 21.23 2.46 -10.90
N VAL A 198 22.20 3.29 -10.54
CA VAL A 198 23.02 3.14 -9.32
C VAL A 198 22.50 4.16 -8.33
N VAL A 199 22.28 3.73 -7.09
CA VAL A 199 21.83 4.61 -6.01
C VAL A 199 22.99 4.88 -5.07
N GLU A 200 23.34 6.15 -4.92
CA GLU A 200 24.27 6.60 -3.88
C GLU A 200 23.57 6.56 -2.52
N LEU A 201 24.18 5.88 -1.57
CA LEU A 201 23.71 5.76 -0.20
C LEU A 201 24.61 6.60 0.72
N PRO A 202 24.09 7.69 1.30
CA PRO A 202 24.80 8.41 2.35
C PRO A 202 24.92 7.53 3.60
N GLU A 203 25.68 8.01 4.59
CA GLU A 203 25.78 7.37 5.90
C GLU A 203 24.39 7.13 6.49
N ARG A 204 24.15 5.88 6.90
CA ARG A 204 22.89 5.44 7.49
C ARG A 204 22.75 6.04 8.88
N ASP A 205 21.53 6.47 9.21
CA ASP A 205 21.21 6.93 10.55
C ASP A 205 21.42 5.81 11.57
N SER A 206 21.89 6.15 12.77
CA SER A 206 22.16 5.16 13.81
C SER A 206 20.90 4.64 14.50
N GLU A 207 19.80 5.38 14.44
CA GLU A 207 18.55 5.04 15.12
C GLU A 207 17.35 5.36 14.24
N GLN A 208 16.32 4.52 14.35
CA GLN A 208 15.03 4.82 13.76
C GLN A 208 14.44 6.01 14.50
N GLY A 209 14.50 7.20 13.87
CA GLY A 209 13.85 8.38 14.43
C GLY A 209 12.42 8.03 14.82
N VAL A 210 12.08 8.23 16.09
CA VAL A 210 10.72 8.05 16.59
C VAL A 210 9.88 9.06 15.83
N LEU A 211 8.95 8.57 15.01
CA LEU A 211 7.88 9.40 14.46
C LEU A 211 7.00 9.81 15.65
N ASP A 212 7.35 10.92 16.30
CA ASP A 212 6.55 11.57 17.33
C ASP A 212 5.42 12.37 16.67
N ALA A 213 4.64 11.67 15.85
CA ALA A 213 3.43 12.20 15.24
C ALA A 213 2.26 11.74 16.10
N ALA A 214 1.99 12.47 17.18
CA ALA A 214 0.74 12.30 17.91
C ALA A 214 -0.43 12.49 16.93
N LEU A 215 -1.42 11.59 16.98
CA LEU A 215 -2.67 11.82 16.28
C LEU A 215 -3.27 13.13 16.80
N PRO A 216 -3.81 14.01 15.92
CA PRO A 216 -4.45 15.23 16.35
C PRO A 216 -5.49 14.92 17.45
N GLU A 217 -5.60 15.79 18.45
CA GLU A 217 -6.65 15.63 19.44
C GLU A 217 -8.02 15.69 18.78
N ARG A 218 -8.99 14.95 19.34
CA ARG A 218 -10.37 15.01 18.85
C ARG A 218 -10.96 16.36 19.27
N ALA A 219 -11.53 17.10 18.32
CA ALA A 219 -12.31 18.29 18.65
C ALA A 219 -13.50 17.92 19.56
N ALA A 220 -13.92 18.84 20.42
CA ALA A 220 -15.00 18.59 21.38
C ALA A 220 -16.33 18.26 20.69
N ASP A 221 -16.57 18.86 19.54
CA ASP A 221 -17.71 18.71 18.63
C ASP A 221 -17.33 17.92 17.36
N GLY A 222 -16.23 17.18 17.39
CA GLY A 222 -15.73 16.41 16.25
C GLY A 222 -16.05 14.93 16.35
N VAL A 223 -16.31 14.32 15.19
CA VAL A 223 -16.44 12.85 15.04
C VAL A 223 -15.17 12.30 14.42
N ARG A 224 -14.61 11.23 15.01
CA ARG A 224 -13.48 10.51 14.45
C ARG A 224 -13.94 9.29 13.66
N VAL A 225 -13.80 9.36 12.35
CA VAL A 225 -14.14 8.26 11.44
C VAL A 225 -12.86 7.52 11.03
N MET A 226 -12.88 6.19 11.17
CA MET A 226 -11.82 5.30 10.68
C MET A 226 -12.36 4.47 9.53
N SER A 227 -11.68 4.46 8.39
CA SER A 227 -11.94 3.47 7.33
C SER A 227 -10.89 2.37 7.43
N ALA A 228 -11.32 1.11 7.43
CA ALA A 228 -10.46 -0.03 7.68
C ALA A 228 -10.85 -1.24 6.82
N ASN A 229 -10.01 -1.57 5.84
CA ASN A 229 -10.00 -2.89 5.23
C ASN A 229 -9.30 -3.86 6.19
N VAL A 230 -10.00 -4.89 6.64
CA VAL A 230 -9.52 -5.83 7.66
C VAL A 230 -8.97 -7.13 7.11
N LEU A 231 -8.69 -7.19 5.80
CA LEU A 231 -8.10 -8.33 5.11
C LEU A 231 -8.78 -9.66 5.45
N PHE A 232 -9.85 -9.98 4.73
CA PHE A 232 -10.55 -11.27 4.85
C PHE A 232 -10.84 -11.73 6.29
N SER A 233 -11.43 -10.86 7.10
CA SER A 233 -11.77 -11.11 8.50
C SER A 233 -10.57 -11.48 9.39
N SER A 234 -9.37 -10.98 9.08
CA SER A 234 -8.16 -11.20 9.88
C SER A 234 -8.28 -10.85 11.37
N PRO A 235 -9.11 -9.88 11.83
CA PRO A 235 -9.20 -9.57 13.25
C PRO A 235 -9.67 -10.76 14.11
N LEU A 236 -10.37 -11.74 13.54
CA LEU A 236 -10.77 -12.96 14.27
C LEU A 236 -9.61 -13.93 14.50
N LYS A 237 -8.54 -13.84 13.71
CA LYS A 237 -7.36 -14.72 13.77
C LYS A 237 -6.17 -14.06 14.44
N THR A 238 -5.94 -12.78 14.14
CA THR A 238 -4.81 -11.97 14.60
C THR A 238 -5.34 -10.63 15.13
N PRO A 239 -5.99 -10.61 16.31
CA PRO A 239 -6.70 -9.43 16.82
C PRO A 239 -5.78 -8.28 17.28
N GLU A 240 -4.57 -8.58 17.75
CA GLU A 240 -3.71 -7.62 18.46
C GLU A 240 -3.32 -6.40 17.61
N PRO A 241 -2.94 -6.54 16.32
CA PRO A 241 -2.63 -5.38 15.48
C PRO A 241 -3.83 -4.45 15.30
N PHE A 242 -5.02 -5.00 15.10
CA PHE A 242 -6.26 -4.22 14.92
C PHE A 242 -6.66 -3.52 16.22
N LYS A 243 -6.54 -4.22 17.36
CA LYS A 243 -6.76 -3.64 18.68
C LYS A 243 -5.83 -2.46 18.93
N ARG A 244 -4.53 -2.60 18.62
CA ARG A 244 -3.54 -1.53 18.78
C ARG A 244 -3.93 -0.28 18.00
N VAL A 245 -4.42 -0.44 16.76
CA VAL A 245 -4.89 0.69 15.95
C VAL A 245 -6.14 1.32 16.58
N LEU A 246 -7.12 0.52 17.02
CA LEU A 246 -8.31 1.02 17.70
C LEU A 246 -8.00 1.80 18.98
N ASP A 247 -7.08 1.30 19.80
CA ASP A 247 -6.68 1.95 21.05
C ASP A 247 -6.00 3.30 20.79
N ALA A 248 -5.17 3.36 19.75
CA ALA A 248 -4.45 4.56 19.36
C ALA A 248 -5.38 5.60 18.73
N THR A 249 -6.25 5.17 17.80
CA THR A 249 -7.10 6.08 17.05
C THR A 249 -8.35 6.46 17.81
N LYS A 250 -8.91 5.61 18.68
CA LYS A 250 -10.16 5.86 19.43
C LYS A 250 -11.29 6.39 18.52
N PRO A 251 -11.70 5.64 17.49
CA PRO A 251 -12.71 6.10 16.55
C PRO A 251 -14.10 6.10 17.20
N ASP A 252 -14.96 6.98 16.70
CA ASP A 252 -16.38 7.05 17.02
C ASP A 252 -17.21 6.23 16.01
N VAL A 253 -16.77 6.22 14.74
CA VAL A 253 -17.34 5.45 13.64
C VAL A 253 -16.24 4.71 12.89
N ILE A 254 -16.50 3.45 12.55
CA ILE A 254 -15.60 2.60 11.77
C ILE A 254 -16.32 2.10 10.53
N LEU A 255 -15.74 2.37 9.36
CA LEU A 255 -16.18 1.89 8.05
C LEU A 255 -15.32 0.67 7.69
N TYR A 256 -15.86 -0.52 7.85
CA TYR A 256 -15.12 -1.75 7.59
C TYR A 256 -15.29 -2.25 6.15
N GLN A 257 -14.21 -2.79 5.60
CA GLN A 257 -14.20 -3.60 4.39
C GLN A 257 -13.53 -4.96 4.68
N GLU A 258 -13.91 -5.96 3.90
CA GLU A 258 -13.42 -7.34 3.96
C GLU A 258 -13.80 -8.18 5.19
N TRP A 259 -14.95 -7.90 5.79
CA TRP A 259 -15.61 -8.86 6.70
C TRP A 259 -16.34 -9.95 5.89
N PHE A 260 -15.57 -10.89 5.33
CA PHE A 260 -16.10 -11.98 4.51
C PHE A 260 -16.32 -13.25 5.32
N ARG A 261 -17.41 -13.98 5.01
CA ARG A 261 -17.65 -15.32 5.58
C ARG A 261 -17.61 -15.29 7.11
N SER A 262 -18.13 -14.22 7.69
CA SER A 262 -18.16 -14.01 9.13
C SER A 262 -19.57 -13.64 9.51
N GLU A 263 -20.11 -14.33 10.50
CA GLU A 263 -21.43 -14.06 11.02
C GLU A 263 -21.42 -12.73 11.77
N ARG A 264 -22.55 -12.01 11.75
CA ARG A 264 -22.70 -10.75 12.48
C ARG A 264 -22.29 -10.86 13.95
N ALA A 265 -22.67 -11.94 14.61
CA ALA A 265 -22.35 -12.19 16.01
C ALA A 265 -20.84 -12.31 16.28
N GLN A 266 -20.05 -12.78 15.30
CA GLN A 266 -18.59 -12.86 15.43
C GLN A 266 -17.95 -11.47 15.40
N VAL A 267 -18.44 -10.60 14.51
CA VAL A 267 -17.98 -9.20 14.40
C VAL A 267 -18.35 -8.41 15.65
N GLU A 268 -19.60 -8.56 16.13
CA GLU A 268 -20.07 -7.96 17.39
C GLU A 268 -19.26 -8.49 18.59
N GLY A 269 -19.00 -9.80 18.65
CA GLY A 269 -18.18 -10.41 19.70
C GLY A 269 -16.74 -9.89 19.71
N TRP A 270 -16.14 -9.70 18.53
CA TRP A 270 -14.82 -9.10 18.40
C TRP A 270 -14.80 -7.64 18.88
N LEU A 271 -15.76 -6.81 18.44
CA LEU A 271 -15.89 -5.43 18.89
C LEU A 271 -16.06 -5.37 20.41
N LYS A 272 -16.92 -6.23 20.96
CA LYS A 272 -17.14 -6.32 22.40
C LYS A 272 -15.87 -6.64 23.16
N GLN A 273 -15.13 -7.65 22.71
CA GLN A 273 -13.90 -8.12 23.36
C GLN A 273 -12.77 -7.10 23.31
N TYR A 274 -12.58 -6.43 22.17
CA TYR A 274 -11.39 -5.61 21.92
C TYR A 274 -11.63 -4.10 21.95
N ALA A 275 -12.86 -3.66 21.71
CA ALA A 275 -13.25 -2.26 21.63
C ALA A 275 -14.29 -1.83 22.69
N GLY A 276 -14.86 -2.77 23.45
CA GLY A 276 -15.82 -2.56 24.54
C GLY A 276 -17.29 -2.72 24.14
N ASP A 277 -18.21 -2.54 25.10
CA ASP A 277 -19.65 -2.83 24.93
C ASP A 277 -20.45 -1.74 24.19
N ALA A 278 -19.84 -0.60 23.87
CA ALA A 278 -20.55 0.60 23.42
C ALA A 278 -20.76 0.68 21.89
N TRP A 279 -20.72 -0.43 21.16
CA TRP A 279 -20.74 -0.42 19.69
C TRP A 279 -22.06 -0.94 19.11
N GLU A 280 -22.69 -0.15 18.25
CA GLU A 280 -23.77 -0.57 17.37
C GLU A 280 -23.20 -0.95 16.00
N LEU A 281 -23.67 -2.07 15.44
CA LEU A 281 -23.21 -2.61 14.16
C LEU A 281 -24.31 -2.54 13.10
N HIS A 282 -23.96 -1.99 11.94
CA HIS A 282 -24.65 -2.19 10.67
C HIS A 282 -23.83 -3.12 9.79
N PHE A 283 -24.35 -4.31 9.51
CA PHE A 283 -23.71 -5.32 8.68
C PHE A 283 -24.83 -6.06 7.93
N PRO A 284 -25.07 -5.76 6.64
CA PRO A 284 -26.23 -6.26 5.91
C PRO A 284 -26.32 -7.79 5.91
N ASP A 285 -25.21 -8.45 5.56
CA ASP A 285 -25.09 -9.90 5.53
C ASP A 285 -23.61 -10.36 5.45
N GLU A 286 -23.36 -11.65 5.67
CA GLU A 286 -22.02 -12.27 5.71
C GLU A 286 -21.28 -12.27 4.35
N GLY A 287 -22.05 -12.12 3.27
CA GLY A 287 -21.59 -12.01 1.89
C GLY A 287 -21.29 -10.57 1.49
N SER A 288 -21.80 -9.56 2.21
CA SER A 288 -21.63 -8.14 1.89
C SER A 288 -20.16 -7.70 1.99
N GLY A 289 -19.40 -8.22 2.96
CA GLY A 289 -17.99 -7.84 3.13
C GLY A 289 -17.77 -6.39 3.58
N VAL A 290 -18.83 -5.62 3.86
CA VAL A 290 -18.75 -4.22 4.31
C VAL A 290 -19.63 -4.06 5.54
N ALA A 291 -19.16 -3.27 6.51
CA ALA A 291 -19.92 -2.98 7.73
C ALA A 291 -19.63 -1.58 8.24
N ILE A 292 -20.51 -1.07 9.09
CA ILE A 292 -20.32 0.18 9.85
C ILE A 292 -20.50 -0.14 11.32
N ALA A 293 -19.48 0.15 12.14
CA ALA A 293 -19.58 0.10 13.59
C ALA A 293 -19.53 1.53 14.14
N THR A 294 -20.38 1.85 15.12
CA THR A 294 -20.43 3.20 15.70
C THR A 294 -20.68 3.15 17.21
N ARG A 295 -20.14 4.12 17.94
CA ARG A 295 -20.45 4.35 19.37
C ARG A 295 -21.73 5.15 19.60
N HIS A 296 -22.31 5.65 18.53
CA HIS A 296 -23.46 6.53 18.50
C HIS A 296 -24.70 5.83 17.94
N PRO A 297 -25.92 6.27 18.29
CA PRO A 297 -27.16 5.67 17.77
C PRO A 297 -27.25 5.69 16.25
N ILE A 298 -27.65 4.56 15.65
CA ILE A 298 -28.01 4.46 14.23
C ILE A 298 -29.51 4.80 14.06
N LEU A 299 -29.79 5.92 13.41
CA LEU A 299 -31.14 6.39 13.10
C LEU A 299 -31.77 5.64 11.92
N ALA A 300 -30.97 5.33 10.89
CA ALA A 300 -31.42 4.61 9.70
C ALA A 300 -30.32 3.74 9.10
N ARG A 301 -30.72 2.67 8.42
CA ARG A 301 -29.83 1.68 7.79
C ARG A 301 -30.20 1.51 6.32
N TYR A 302 -29.19 1.39 5.47
CA TYR A 302 -29.33 1.18 4.04
C TYR A 302 -28.41 0.04 3.61
N ASP A 303 -29.02 -1.08 3.20
CA ASP A 303 -28.29 -2.29 2.80
C ASP A 303 -27.84 -2.23 1.33
N GLU A 304 -28.70 -1.71 0.46
CA GLU A 304 -28.48 -1.65 -0.99
C GLU A 304 -28.15 -0.22 -1.44
N VAL A 305 -26.89 0.19 -1.24
CA VAL A 305 -26.44 1.56 -1.57
C VAL A 305 -25.96 1.68 -3.02
N LEU A 306 -25.42 0.60 -3.58
CA LEU A 306 -24.92 0.54 -4.96
C LEU A 306 -25.71 -0.49 -5.77
N PRO A 307 -26.04 -0.20 -7.04
CA PRO A 307 -26.58 -1.22 -7.92
C PRO A 307 -25.53 -2.32 -8.17
N PRO A 308 -25.96 -3.56 -8.44
CA PRO A 308 -25.05 -4.65 -8.81
C PRO A 308 -24.13 -4.22 -9.97
N SER A 309 -22.82 -4.44 -9.83
CA SER A 309 -21.83 -3.99 -10.83
C SER A 309 -20.94 -5.14 -11.35
N GLY A 310 -21.17 -5.52 -12.61
CA GLY A 310 -20.37 -6.49 -13.36
C GLY A 310 -20.40 -7.93 -12.82
N GLU A 311 -19.66 -8.82 -13.50
CA GLU A 311 -19.49 -10.22 -13.07
C GLU A 311 -18.31 -10.34 -12.07
N GLY A 312 -18.34 -11.37 -11.21
CA GLY A 312 -17.24 -11.68 -10.28
C GLY A 312 -17.35 -11.00 -8.91
N ARG A 313 -16.44 -10.05 -8.64
CA ARG A 313 -16.37 -9.31 -7.35
C ARG A 313 -17.04 -7.94 -7.52
N PRO A 314 -18.35 -7.79 -7.25
CA PRO A 314 -19.03 -6.51 -7.43
C PRO A 314 -18.53 -5.49 -6.41
N ALA A 315 -18.65 -4.19 -6.75
CA ALA A 315 -18.54 -3.13 -5.76
C ALA A 315 -19.64 -3.29 -4.70
N ARG A 316 -19.32 -2.95 -3.46
CA ARG A 316 -20.17 -3.23 -2.30
C ARG A 316 -20.24 -2.01 -1.43
N ALA A 317 -21.42 -1.72 -0.91
CA ALA A 317 -21.58 -0.62 0.00
C ALA A 317 -22.76 -0.85 0.95
N CYS A 318 -22.62 -0.34 2.16
CA CYS A 318 -23.71 -0.19 3.11
C CYS A 318 -23.65 1.23 3.69
N ALA A 319 -24.79 1.77 4.11
CA ALA A 319 -24.85 3.09 4.71
C ALA A 319 -25.69 3.11 5.98
N ALA A 320 -25.36 4.05 6.87
CA ALA A 320 -26.08 4.31 8.09
C ALA A 320 -26.18 5.81 8.33
N LEU A 321 -27.37 6.28 8.75
CA LEU A 321 -27.54 7.62 9.31
C LEU A 321 -27.31 7.53 10.82
N ILE A 322 -26.35 8.30 11.34
CA ILE A 322 -25.85 8.20 12.71
C ILE A 322 -26.06 9.54 13.42
N GLU A 323 -26.59 9.54 14.64
CA GLU A 323 -26.73 10.73 15.47
C GLU A 323 -25.46 10.98 16.29
N THR A 324 -24.67 11.99 15.95
CA THR A 324 -23.40 12.28 16.64
C THR A 324 -23.44 13.62 17.38
N ASP A 325 -22.42 13.87 18.22
CA ASP A 325 -22.26 15.17 18.90
C ASP A 325 -22.04 16.33 17.92
N ALA A 326 -21.63 16.04 16.68
CA ALA A 326 -21.47 17.00 15.59
C ALA A 326 -22.75 17.19 14.74
N GLY A 327 -23.82 16.45 15.04
CA GLY A 327 -25.03 16.36 14.23
C GLY A 327 -25.19 15.02 13.50
N GLU A 328 -26.12 14.96 12.56
CA GLU A 328 -26.38 13.75 11.77
C GLU A 328 -25.25 13.48 10.77
N LEU A 329 -24.73 12.26 10.78
CA LEU A 329 -23.70 11.78 9.86
C LEU A 329 -24.25 10.65 8.98
N LEU A 330 -24.25 10.86 7.67
CA LEU A 330 -24.44 9.76 6.71
C LEU A 330 -23.10 9.08 6.46
N ALA A 331 -22.90 7.92 7.08
CA ALA A 331 -21.72 7.09 6.90
C ALA A 331 -21.95 6.05 5.81
N ILE A 332 -20.99 5.90 4.88
CA ILE A 332 -21.05 4.90 3.81
C ILE A 332 -19.74 4.13 3.79
N SER A 333 -19.78 2.84 4.11
CA SER A 333 -18.62 1.95 3.90
C SER A 333 -18.70 1.40 2.49
N VAL A 334 -17.66 1.63 1.68
CA VAL A 334 -17.58 1.20 0.29
C VAL A 334 -16.35 0.33 0.10
N HIS A 335 -16.53 -0.82 -0.56
CA HIS A 335 -15.46 -1.66 -1.08
C HIS A 335 -15.61 -1.75 -2.60
N LEU A 336 -14.76 -1.01 -3.32
CA LEU A 336 -14.74 -1.00 -4.78
C LEU A 336 -14.09 -2.28 -5.32
N LYS A 337 -14.22 -2.49 -6.64
CA LYS A 337 -13.48 -3.53 -7.34
C LYS A 337 -11.98 -3.36 -7.11
N CYS A 338 -11.30 -4.45 -6.73
CA CYS A 338 -9.85 -4.44 -6.62
C CYS A 338 -9.24 -4.24 -8.01
N CYS A 339 -8.10 -3.56 -8.09
CA CYS A 339 -7.46 -3.31 -9.37
C CYS A 339 -7.18 -4.63 -10.11
N GLY A 340 -7.49 -4.71 -11.41
CA GLY A 340 -7.26 -5.90 -12.24
C GLY A 340 -8.43 -6.89 -12.36
N SER A 341 -9.61 -6.59 -11.81
CA SER A 341 -10.84 -7.41 -11.96
C SER A 341 -11.78 -6.93 -13.07
#